data_AF-A0A357CXS3-F1
#
_entry.id   AF-A0A357CXS3-F1
#
_cell.length_a   1.000
_cell.length_b   1.000
_cell.length_c   1.000
_cell.angle_alpha   90.00
_cell.angle_beta   90.00
_cell.angle_gamma   90.00
#
_symmetry.space_group_name_H-M   'P 1'
#
loop_
_entity.id
_entity.type
_entity.pdbx_description
1 polymer ?
#
loop_
_entity_poly.entity_id
_entity_poly.type
_entity_poly.pdbx_seq_one_letter_code
_entity_poly.pdbx_strand_id
1 'polypeptide(L)'
;KIIDYFLTTGGDDLNYFYIGVDDSSPTTTIQTNEINYIKRKIKDNGILFAGCDELGMMCIARHATEIYRQHIPVAVKYFGGGENMAADSFDIDTLKNNVEDHLTSIRAVITTPDKASMEVLVLTKPKSLSLSTYSNQLLDRLELNIKNKIPTVVIDASTQLGTLQGLMKSREIPLSTLIGYSSWNTVGNAIGIAVSQGMTRMAYLEGSKNISSESTIGFMKSMTFAYIKDINYKIGNLSKTELLTLINGSQAIISLHNYKTASAGIVTISAYRYPWKRSFEATFDIWVK
;
A
#
# COMPACT_ATOMS: atom_id res chain seq x y z
N LYS A 1 27.68 1.59 13.50
CA LYS A 1 28.80 2.36 12.88
C LYS A 1 28.45 2.91 11.50
N ILE A 2 27.88 2.12 10.59
CA ILE A 2 27.49 2.61 9.25
C ILE A 2 26.35 3.64 9.32
N ILE A 3 25.24 3.32 10.01
CA ILE A 3 24.11 4.27 10.13
C ILE A 3 24.50 5.56 10.86
N ASP A 4 25.35 5.43 11.89
CA ASP A 4 25.91 6.57 12.62
C ASP A 4 26.75 7.48 11.71
N TYR A 5 27.63 6.89 10.90
CA TYR A 5 28.40 7.61 9.91
C TYR A 5 27.46 8.34 8.93
N PHE A 6 26.50 7.63 8.32
CA PHE A 6 25.53 8.22 7.39
C PHE A 6 24.78 9.41 8.00
N LEU A 7 24.25 9.27 9.22
CA LEU A 7 23.48 10.33 9.87
C LEU A 7 24.36 11.50 10.33
N THR A 8 25.64 11.26 10.62
CA THR A 8 26.57 12.30 11.10
C THR A 8 27.22 13.05 9.95
N THR A 9 27.63 12.34 8.89
CA THR A 9 28.35 12.93 7.76
C THR A 9 27.45 13.28 6.59
N GLY A 10 26.28 12.65 6.46
CA GLY A 10 25.37 12.88 5.34
C GLY A 10 24.74 14.27 5.35
N GLY A 11 24.62 14.90 6.53
CA GLY A 11 24.23 16.32 6.66
C GLY A 11 23.04 16.70 5.77
N ASP A 12 23.23 17.75 4.97
CA ASP A 12 22.24 18.29 4.04
C ASP A 12 22.19 17.55 2.68
N ASP A 13 23.10 16.61 2.43
CA ASP A 13 23.09 15.78 1.22
C ASP A 13 21.96 14.72 1.25
N LEU A 14 21.42 14.44 2.44
CA LEU A 14 20.27 13.55 2.63
C LEU A 14 18.95 14.34 2.57
N ASN A 15 18.33 14.42 1.39
CA ASN A 15 17.06 15.13 1.22
C ASN A 15 15.91 14.50 2.05
N TYR A 16 15.74 13.18 1.97
CA TYR A 16 14.89 12.43 2.88
C TYR A 16 15.33 10.96 2.94
N PHE A 17 15.26 10.33 4.11
CA PHE A 17 15.64 8.93 4.27
C PHE A 17 14.68 8.15 5.17
N TYR A 18 14.65 6.84 4.95
CA TYR A 18 13.84 5.88 5.70
C TYR A 18 14.78 4.89 6.39
N ILE A 19 14.52 4.61 7.66
CA ILE A 19 15.24 3.59 8.43
C ILE A 19 14.24 2.53 8.87
N GLY A 20 14.50 1.28 8.50
CA GLY A 20 13.72 0.15 8.96
C GLY A 20 14.38 -0.55 10.13
N VAL A 21 13.57 -1.10 11.02
CA VAL A 21 14.03 -1.99 12.10
C VAL A 21 13.50 -3.38 11.81
N ASP A 22 14.34 -4.20 11.19
CA ASP A 22 13.99 -5.59 10.90
C ASP A 22 13.81 -6.39 12.20
N ASP A 23 12.83 -7.29 12.21
CA ASP A 23 12.41 -8.05 13.39
C ASP A 23 12.22 -7.15 14.64
N SER A 24 11.55 -6.01 14.46
CA SER A 24 11.24 -5.09 15.54
C SER A 24 10.37 -5.72 16.63
N SER A 25 10.41 -5.12 17.83
CA SER A 25 9.65 -5.59 18.99
C SER A 25 9.11 -4.41 19.80
N PRO A 26 7.87 -4.48 20.31
CA PRO A 26 7.32 -3.49 21.22
C PRO A 26 7.92 -3.55 22.62
N THR A 27 8.71 -4.59 22.94
CA THR A 27 9.37 -4.75 24.23
C THR A 27 10.79 -4.17 24.24
N THR A 28 11.39 -4.05 25.42
CA THR A 28 12.80 -3.68 25.52
C THR A 28 13.67 -4.85 25.04
N THR A 29 14.45 -4.61 23.99
CA THR A 29 15.37 -5.57 23.39
C THR A 29 16.76 -4.97 23.24
N ILE A 30 17.69 -5.74 22.67
CA ILE A 30 19.03 -5.24 22.31
C ILE A 30 18.97 -4.08 21.31
N GLN A 31 17.92 -3.99 20.49
CA GLN A 31 17.72 -2.93 19.50
C GLN A 31 17.28 -1.60 20.16
N THR A 32 16.68 -1.62 21.36
CA THR A 32 16.08 -0.42 21.98
C THR A 32 17.06 0.74 22.12
N ASN A 33 18.31 0.47 22.52
CA ASN A 33 19.33 1.50 22.65
C ASN A 33 19.73 2.10 21.30
N GLU A 34 19.81 1.27 20.26
CA GLU A 34 20.14 1.70 18.90
C GLU A 34 18.99 2.49 18.26
N ILE A 35 17.75 2.04 18.41
CA ILE A 35 16.55 2.77 17.97
C ILE A 35 16.50 4.16 18.63
N ASN A 36 16.67 4.23 19.95
CA ASN A 36 16.66 5.49 20.68
C ASN A 36 17.82 6.40 20.25
N TYR A 37 18.99 5.83 19.96
CA TYR A 37 20.13 6.57 19.44
C TYR A 37 19.84 7.17 18.06
N ILE A 38 19.32 6.35 17.14
CA ILE A 38 18.96 6.75 15.78
C ILE A 38 17.87 7.82 15.81
N LYS A 39 16.80 7.64 16.59
CA LYS A 39 15.70 8.61 16.73
C LYS A 39 16.19 9.99 17.19
N ARG A 40 17.22 10.07 18.04
CA ARG A 40 17.84 11.35 18.46
C ARG A 40 18.66 12.04 17.36
N LYS A 41 19.07 11.29 16.33
CA LYS A 41 19.86 11.81 15.20
C LYS A 41 19.02 12.14 13.97
N ILE A 42 17.85 11.51 13.84
CA ILE A 42 16.88 11.86 12.81
C ILE A 42 16.40 13.29 13.07
N LYS A 43 16.50 14.13 12.04
CA LYS A 43 15.89 15.47 12.00
C LYS A 43 14.58 15.39 11.19
N ASP A 44 14.08 16.52 10.70
CA ASP A 44 12.85 16.57 9.89
C ASP A 44 12.97 15.91 8.50
N ASN A 45 14.17 15.45 8.13
CA ASN A 45 14.49 14.81 6.85
C ASN A 45 14.58 13.27 6.93
N GLY A 46 13.97 12.64 7.93
CA GLY A 46 13.87 11.19 7.92
C GLY A 46 12.84 10.63 8.90
N ILE A 47 12.62 9.33 8.80
CA ILE A 47 11.69 8.60 9.67
C ILE A 47 12.17 7.16 9.87
N LEU A 48 11.81 6.60 11.03
CA LEU A 48 12.10 5.21 11.37
C LEU A 48 10.80 4.41 11.46
N PHE A 49 10.76 3.27 10.80
CA PHE A 49 9.65 2.32 10.80
C PHE A 49 10.04 0.98 11.41
N ALA A 50 9.01 0.28 11.90
CA ALA A 50 9.11 -1.11 12.34
C ALA A 50 9.18 -2.10 11.15
N GLY A 51 8.79 -1.66 9.94
CA GLY A 51 8.93 -2.37 8.68
C GLY A 51 10.19 -1.99 7.91
N CYS A 52 10.54 -2.82 6.93
CA CYS A 52 11.75 -2.70 6.11
C CYS A 52 11.47 -2.88 4.61
N ASP A 53 10.58 -3.80 4.26
CA ASP A 53 10.42 -4.28 2.88
C ASP A 53 9.73 -3.26 1.97
N GLU A 54 8.93 -2.36 2.55
CA GLU A 54 8.18 -1.31 1.88
C GLU A 54 9.00 -0.04 1.63
N LEU A 55 10.08 0.17 2.38
CA LEU A 55 10.79 1.45 2.45
C LEU A 55 11.37 1.89 1.10
N GLY A 56 11.83 0.95 0.27
CA GLY A 56 12.29 1.25 -1.07
C GLY A 56 11.17 1.80 -1.98
N MET A 57 9.95 1.28 -1.84
CA MET A 57 8.78 1.81 -2.55
C MET A 57 8.37 3.18 -2.02
N MET A 58 8.51 3.41 -0.71
CA MET A 58 8.24 4.71 -0.10
C MET A 58 9.20 5.79 -0.60
N CYS A 59 10.49 5.47 -0.75
CA CYS A 59 11.47 6.36 -1.39
C CYS A 59 11.02 6.78 -2.79
N ILE A 60 10.56 5.82 -3.61
CA ILE A 60 10.09 6.10 -4.98
C ILE A 60 8.82 6.96 -4.94
N ALA A 61 7.87 6.65 -4.05
CA ALA A 61 6.63 7.39 -3.93
C ALA A 61 6.86 8.84 -3.49
N ARG A 62 7.72 9.05 -2.49
CA ARG A 62 8.13 10.39 -2.08
C ARG A 62 8.85 11.12 -3.21
N HIS A 63 9.77 10.46 -3.89
CA HIS A 63 10.49 11.07 -5.01
C HIS A 63 9.53 11.49 -6.14
N ALA A 64 8.53 10.67 -6.44
CA ALA A 64 7.49 11.01 -7.41
C ALA A 64 6.69 12.26 -7.00
N THR A 65 6.25 12.34 -5.73
CA THR A 65 5.52 13.53 -5.24
C THR A 65 6.39 14.78 -5.21
N GLU A 66 7.69 14.65 -4.96
CA GLU A 66 8.66 15.76 -5.03
C GLU A 66 8.91 16.25 -6.47
N ILE A 67 9.11 15.34 -7.44
CA ILE A 67 9.30 15.70 -8.85
C ILE A 67 8.11 16.50 -9.37
N TYR A 68 6.89 16.04 -9.06
CA TYR A 68 5.66 16.71 -9.50
C TYR A 68 5.22 17.86 -8.57
N ARG A 69 5.98 18.16 -7.52
CA ARG A 69 5.72 19.23 -6.52
C ARG A 69 4.32 19.15 -5.94
N GLN A 70 3.87 17.95 -5.61
CA GLN A 70 2.53 17.69 -5.14
C GLN A 70 2.45 17.45 -3.65
N HIS A 71 1.29 17.85 -3.13
CA HIS A 71 0.78 17.50 -1.81
C HIS A 71 -0.61 16.92 -2.05
N ILE A 72 -0.74 15.61 -1.91
CA ILE A 72 -1.97 14.91 -2.31
C ILE A 72 -2.90 14.84 -1.10
N PRO A 73 -4.10 15.46 -1.14
CA PRO A 73 -5.04 15.38 -0.04
C PRO A 73 -5.66 13.99 0.07
N VAL A 74 -5.50 13.32 1.22
CA VAL A 74 -5.92 11.93 1.43
C VAL A 74 -6.90 11.85 2.59
N ALA A 75 -8.04 11.18 2.38
CA ALA A 75 -8.90 10.75 3.48
C ALA A 75 -8.57 9.31 3.86
N VAL A 76 -8.60 8.99 5.16
CA VAL A 76 -8.38 7.64 5.67
C VAL A 76 -9.64 7.19 6.40
N LYS A 77 -10.09 5.96 6.11
CA LYS A 77 -11.25 5.36 6.78
C LYS A 77 -10.93 3.95 7.26
N TYR A 78 -11.15 3.74 8.56
CA TYR A 78 -10.91 2.45 9.22
C TYR A 78 -12.21 1.65 9.36
N PHE A 79 -12.11 0.34 9.21
CA PHE A 79 -13.20 -0.62 9.37
C PHE A 79 -12.74 -1.72 10.33
N GLY A 80 -13.35 -1.80 11.51
CA GLY A 80 -13.04 -2.83 12.51
C GLY A 80 -12.84 -2.32 13.93
N GLY A 81 -12.46 -1.05 14.09
CA GLY A 81 -12.25 -0.40 15.40
C GLY A 81 -10.87 -0.65 16.03
N GLY A 82 -9.99 -1.38 15.34
CA GLY A 82 -8.65 -1.76 15.81
C GLY A 82 -7.56 -0.72 15.56
N GLU A 83 -7.88 0.47 15.06
CA GLU A 83 -6.90 1.49 14.64
C GLU A 83 -6.02 2.02 15.78
N ASN A 84 -6.53 2.08 17.00
CA ASN A 84 -5.77 2.52 18.19
C ASN A 84 -5.07 1.36 18.92
N MET A 85 -4.92 0.20 18.28
CA MET A 85 -4.16 -0.95 18.78
C MET A 85 -2.88 -1.09 17.98
N ALA A 86 -1.89 -1.82 18.52
CA ALA A 86 -0.69 -2.19 17.76
C ALA A 86 -1.08 -2.85 16.43
N ALA A 87 -0.45 -2.38 15.35
CA ALA A 87 -0.73 -2.83 13.99
C ALA A 87 -0.53 -4.35 13.87
N ASP A 88 0.61 -4.87 14.33
CA ASP A 88 0.83 -6.29 14.61
C ASP A 88 1.60 -6.51 15.92
N SER A 89 2.17 -7.71 16.11
CA SER A 89 2.92 -8.08 17.31
C SER A 89 4.34 -7.53 17.37
N PHE A 90 4.84 -6.99 16.25
CA PHE A 90 6.20 -6.48 16.09
C PHE A 90 6.21 -4.94 16.11
N ASP A 91 5.09 -4.34 15.70
CA ASP A 91 4.91 -2.89 15.72
C ASP A 91 5.04 -2.27 17.11
N ILE A 92 5.76 -1.14 17.14
CA ILE A 92 6.01 -0.32 18.33
C ILE A 92 5.00 0.82 18.52
N ASP A 93 4.03 0.93 17.61
CA ASP A 93 3.01 1.99 17.60
C ASP A 93 1.63 1.46 17.15
N THR A 94 0.60 2.28 17.29
CA THR A 94 -0.76 1.99 16.84
C THR A 94 -0.85 1.90 15.32
N LEU A 95 -1.82 1.15 14.81
CA LEU A 95 -2.13 1.09 13.38
C LEU A 95 -2.41 2.47 12.80
N LYS A 96 -3.12 3.32 13.54
CA LYS A 96 -3.42 4.69 13.12
C LYS A 96 -2.14 5.49 12.90
N ASN A 97 -1.26 5.55 13.89
CA ASN A 97 0.00 6.28 13.78
C ASN A 97 0.87 5.72 12.64
N ASN A 98 0.94 4.39 12.50
CA ASN A 98 1.63 3.75 11.39
C ASN A 98 1.10 4.27 10.02
N VAL A 99 -0.21 4.27 9.79
CA VAL A 99 -0.80 4.78 8.54
C VAL A 99 -0.51 6.27 8.34
N GLU A 100 -0.63 7.08 9.40
CA GLU A 100 -0.37 8.53 9.35
C GLU A 100 1.10 8.83 9.02
N ASP A 101 2.04 8.14 9.66
CA ASP A 101 3.48 8.27 9.42
C ASP A 101 3.87 7.82 8.00
N HIS A 102 3.30 6.71 7.52
CA HIS A 102 3.54 6.26 6.15
C HIS A 102 3.04 7.27 5.12
N LEU A 103 1.85 7.84 5.31
CA LEU A 103 1.26 8.83 4.40
C LEU A 103 2.02 10.17 4.43
N THR A 104 2.30 10.69 5.62
CA THR A 104 2.97 11.98 5.78
C THR A 104 4.41 11.92 5.27
N SER A 105 5.14 10.82 5.52
CA SER A 105 6.51 10.64 5.03
C SER A 105 6.62 10.61 3.50
N ILE A 106 5.54 10.32 2.77
CA ILE A 106 5.47 10.40 1.29
C ILE A 106 4.71 11.64 0.78
N ARG A 107 4.56 12.66 1.64
CA ARG A 107 3.96 13.98 1.36
C ARG A 107 2.44 14.00 1.11
N ALA A 108 1.71 13.00 1.59
CA ALA A 108 0.26 13.09 1.65
C ALA A 108 -0.18 14.14 2.69
N VAL A 109 -1.32 14.79 2.44
CA VAL A 109 -1.98 15.71 3.37
C VAL A 109 -3.25 15.05 3.85
N ILE A 110 -3.24 14.53 5.07
CA ILE A 110 -4.40 13.84 5.63
C ILE A 110 -5.51 14.88 5.89
N THR A 111 -6.70 14.62 5.37
CA THR A 111 -7.83 15.55 5.39
C THR A 111 -9.19 14.83 5.47
N THR A 112 -10.26 15.61 5.49
CA THR A 112 -11.64 15.09 5.49
C THR A 112 -12.07 14.64 4.09
N PRO A 113 -13.00 13.67 3.96
CA PRO A 113 -13.39 13.12 2.66
C PRO A 113 -13.88 14.14 1.63
N ASP A 114 -14.47 15.26 2.06
CA ASP A 114 -14.94 16.35 1.19
C ASP A 114 -13.80 17.16 0.55
N LYS A 115 -12.58 17.07 1.09
CA LYS A 115 -11.39 17.78 0.62
C LYS A 115 -10.33 16.85 0.02
N ALA A 116 -10.54 15.54 0.09
CA ALA A 116 -9.59 14.55 -0.36
C ALA A 116 -9.67 14.31 -1.88
N SER A 117 -8.53 14.08 -2.53
CA SER A 117 -8.47 13.64 -3.93
C SER A 117 -8.45 12.11 -4.07
N MET A 118 -8.22 11.40 -2.97
CA MET A 118 -8.28 9.93 -2.89
C MET A 118 -8.66 9.48 -1.47
N GLU A 119 -9.09 8.22 -1.34
CA GLU A 119 -9.36 7.61 -0.03
C GLU A 119 -8.53 6.34 0.19
N VAL A 120 -8.03 6.16 1.42
CA VAL A 120 -7.39 4.94 1.90
C VAL A 120 -8.37 4.22 2.81
N LEU A 121 -8.80 3.03 2.40
CA LEU A 121 -9.69 2.17 3.18
C LEU A 121 -8.85 1.10 3.90
N VAL A 122 -8.94 1.07 5.22
CA VAL A 122 -8.14 0.19 6.07
C VAL A 122 -9.05 -0.79 6.80
N LEU A 123 -8.94 -2.08 6.49
CA LEU A 123 -9.55 -3.12 7.31
C LEU A 123 -8.65 -3.40 8.51
N THR A 124 -9.17 -3.23 9.72
CA THR A 124 -8.42 -3.43 10.96
C THR A 124 -8.77 -4.77 11.59
N LYS A 125 -8.06 -5.12 12.68
CA LYS A 125 -8.53 -6.16 13.61
C LYS A 125 -9.95 -5.82 14.09
N PRO A 126 -10.91 -6.77 14.10
CA PRO A 126 -12.29 -6.52 14.50
C PRO A 126 -12.41 -6.37 16.02
N LYS A 127 -13.14 -5.36 16.51
CA LYS A 127 -13.47 -5.17 17.93
C LYS A 127 -14.86 -5.64 18.34
N SER A 128 -15.90 -5.25 17.60
CA SER A 128 -17.29 -5.49 18.03
C SER A 128 -18.12 -6.32 17.06
N LEU A 129 -17.86 -6.23 15.75
CA LEU A 129 -18.53 -7.05 14.73
C LEU A 129 -17.58 -8.07 14.12
N SER A 130 -18.13 -9.02 13.37
CA SER A 130 -17.31 -10.01 12.66
C SER A 130 -16.44 -9.35 11.59
N LEU A 131 -15.30 -9.98 11.26
CA LEU A 131 -14.43 -9.55 10.16
C LEU A 131 -15.19 -9.48 8.83
N SER A 132 -16.11 -10.41 8.58
CA SER A 132 -16.96 -10.41 7.38
C SER A 132 -17.88 -9.19 7.32
N THR A 133 -18.44 -8.78 8.45
CA THR A 133 -19.28 -7.57 8.53
C THR A 133 -18.48 -6.32 8.18
N TYR A 134 -17.29 -6.15 8.77
CA TYR A 134 -16.42 -5.01 8.46
C TYR A 134 -15.86 -5.06 7.04
N SER A 135 -15.54 -6.24 6.53
CA SER A 135 -15.13 -6.42 5.13
C SER A 135 -16.23 -5.98 4.16
N ASN A 136 -17.49 -6.33 4.44
CA ASN A 136 -18.63 -5.84 3.64
C ASN A 136 -18.77 -4.32 3.71
N GLN A 137 -18.69 -3.71 4.90
CA GLN A 137 -18.76 -2.25 5.03
C GLN A 137 -17.63 -1.53 4.27
N LEU A 138 -16.42 -2.11 4.27
CA LEU A 138 -15.31 -1.61 3.47
C LEU A 138 -15.64 -1.68 1.98
N LEU A 139 -16.13 -2.82 1.51
CA LEU A 139 -16.48 -3.01 0.10
C LEU A 139 -17.68 -2.15 -0.34
N ASP A 140 -18.65 -1.90 0.53
CA ASP A 140 -19.75 -0.95 0.27
C ASP A 140 -19.19 0.47 0.04
N ARG A 141 -18.20 0.88 0.85
CA ARG A 141 -17.51 2.16 0.65
C ARG A 141 -16.68 2.16 -0.63
N LEU A 142 -15.97 1.08 -0.92
CA LEU A 142 -15.17 0.96 -2.13
C LEU A 142 -16.05 1.07 -3.39
N GLU A 143 -17.17 0.37 -3.45
CA GLU A 143 -18.11 0.43 -4.57
C GLU A 143 -18.72 1.84 -4.71
N LEU A 144 -19.04 2.49 -3.58
CA LEU A 144 -19.47 3.89 -3.59
C LEU A 144 -18.38 4.81 -4.14
N ASN A 145 -17.11 4.60 -3.78
CA ASN A 145 -15.99 5.36 -4.30
C ASN A 145 -15.82 5.13 -5.81
N ILE A 146 -15.90 3.88 -6.28
CA ILE A 146 -15.83 3.55 -7.70
C ILE A 146 -16.96 4.28 -8.46
N LYS A 147 -18.20 4.20 -7.96
CA LYS A 147 -19.36 4.90 -8.53
C LYS A 147 -19.16 6.41 -8.57
N ASN A 148 -18.59 6.97 -7.50
CA ASN A 148 -18.36 8.40 -7.34
C ASN A 148 -17.00 8.85 -7.91
N LYS A 149 -16.27 7.96 -8.60
CA LYS A 149 -15.02 8.29 -9.27
C LYS A 149 -13.94 8.79 -8.30
N ILE A 150 -13.85 8.18 -7.13
CA ILE A 150 -12.85 8.47 -6.10
C ILE A 150 -11.74 7.41 -6.17
N PRO A 151 -10.50 7.79 -6.54
CA PRO A 151 -9.35 6.88 -6.49
C PRO A 151 -9.19 6.31 -5.08
N THR A 152 -9.05 4.99 -4.99
CA THR A 152 -9.07 4.29 -3.70
C THR A 152 -7.88 3.34 -3.55
N VAL A 153 -7.23 3.40 -2.38
CA VAL A 153 -6.27 2.40 -1.89
C VAL A 153 -6.96 1.52 -0.87
N VAL A 154 -6.69 0.22 -0.89
CA VAL A 154 -7.23 -0.73 0.10
C VAL A 154 -6.09 -1.43 0.84
N ILE A 155 -6.16 -1.43 2.17
CA ILE A 155 -5.18 -2.08 3.05
C ILE A 155 -5.92 -3.10 3.91
N ASP A 156 -5.49 -4.36 3.86
CA ASP A 156 -5.94 -5.38 4.80
C ASP A 156 -4.93 -5.51 5.94
N ALA A 157 -5.18 -4.75 7.02
CA ALA A 157 -4.42 -4.77 8.27
C ALA A 157 -5.13 -5.63 9.34
N SER A 158 -6.02 -6.55 8.94
CA SER A 158 -6.79 -7.35 9.89
C SER A 158 -5.98 -8.46 10.55
N THR A 159 -4.83 -8.83 9.97
CA THR A 159 -4.01 -10.02 10.31
C THR A 159 -4.72 -11.36 10.11
N GLN A 160 -5.96 -11.36 9.62
CA GLN A 160 -6.79 -12.54 9.36
C GLN A 160 -7.22 -12.53 7.88
N LEU A 161 -6.29 -12.91 7.01
CA LEU A 161 -6.49 -12.80 5.57
C LEU A 161 -7.52 -13.81 5.03
N GLY A 162 -8.20 -13.44 3.96
CA GLY A 162 -9.08 -14.31 3.17
C GLY A 162 -10.54 -13.90 3.14
N THR A 163 -11.04 -13.28 4.21
CA THR A 163 -12.44 -12.82 4.25
C THR A 163 -12.67 -11.67 3.27
N LEU A 164 -11.86 -10.61 3.33
CA LEU A 164 -11.99 -9.47 2.43
C LEU A 164 -11.82 -9.87 0.97
N GLN A 165 -10.79 -10.68 0.68
CA GLN A 165 -10.44 -11.10 -0.66
C GLN A 165 -11.50 -12.03 -1.25
N GLY A 166 -11.98 -12.99 -0.47
CA GLY A 166 -13.11 -13.84 -0.86
C GLY A 166 -14.35 -13.03 -1.21
N LEU A 167 -14.62 -11.96 -0.46
CA LEU A 167 -15.71 -11.03 -0.75
C LEU A 167 -15.43 -10.14 -1.98
N MET A 168 -14.19 -9.70 -2.20
CA MET A 168 -13.82 -8.99 -3.42
C MET A 168 -14.13 -9.83 -4.67
N LYS A 169 -13.88 -11.14 -4.59
CA LYS A 169 -14.23 -12.08 -5.65
C LYS A 169 -15.73 -12.28 -5.77
N SER A 170 -16.45 -12.56 -4.67
CA SER A 170 -17.89 -12.83 -4.74
C SER A 170 -18.72 -11.62 -5.18
N ARG A 171 -18.20 -10.40 -4.95
CA ARG A 171 -18.81 -9.14 -5.37
C ARG A 171 -18.27 -8.62 -6.71
N GLU A 172 -17.41 -9.39 -7.38
CA GLU A 172 -16.81 -9.05 -8.68
C GLU A 172 -16.16 -7.66 -8.70
N ILE A 173 -15.42 -7.33 -7.63
CA ILE A 173 -14.81 -6.00 -7.50
C ILE A 173 -13.86 -5.73 -8.67
N PRO A 174 -13.96 -4.56 -9.35
CA PRO A 174 -13.15 -4.23 -10.52
C PRO A 174 -11.72 -3.86 -10.12
N LEU A 175 -10.86 -4.87 -9.91
CA LEU A 175 -9.53 -4.71 -9.31
C LEU A 175 -8.59 -3.74 -10.03
N SER A 176 -8.73 -3.52 -11.34
CA SER A 176 -7.92 -2.54 -12.09
C SER A 176 -8.23 -1.09 -11.75
N THR A 177 -9.37 -0.81 -11.11
CA THR A 177 -9.75 0.55 -10.70
C THR A 177 -9.06 1.03 -9.41
N LEU A 178 -8.57 0.09 -8.59
CA LEU A 178 -7.81 0.42 -7.38
C LEU A 178 -6.46 1.03 -7.75
N ILE A 179 -6.05 2.06 -7.02
CA ILE A 179 -4.74 2.72 -7.20
C ILE A 179 -3.66 2.16 -6.28
N GLY A 180 -4.04 1.32 -5.31
CA GLY A 180 -3.11 0.61 -4.43
C GLY A 180 -3.81 -0.48 -3.64
N TYR A 181 -3.11 -1.58 -3.39
CA TYR A 181 -3.59 -2.69 -2.59
C TYR A 181 -2.42 -3.42 -1.94
N SER A 182 -2.57 -3.77 -0.67
CA SER A 182 -1.74 -4.82 -0.09
C SER A 182 -2.37 -5.44 1.15
N SER A 183 -1.97 -6.69 1.39
CA SER A 183 -2.20 -7.45 2.62
C SER A 183 -0.95 -8.24 2.99
N TRP A 184 0.23 -7.74 2.61
CA TRP A 184 1.45 -8.53 2.59
C TRP A 184 2.22 -8.52 3.90
N ASN A 185 2.46 -9.71 4.43
CA ASN A 185 3.37 -9.99 5.55
C ASN A 185 2.98 -9.29 6.87
N THR A 186 3.77 -8.31 7.32
CA THR A 186 3.49 -7.47 8.49
C THR A 186 2.59 -6.31 8.10
N VAL A 187 1.90 -5.73 9.07
CA VAL A 187 0.95 -4.66 8.79
C VAL A 187 1.66 -3.40 8.30
N GLY A 188 2.83 -3.06 8.86
CA GLY A 188 3.68 -1.97 8.35
C GLY A 188 4.00 -2.13 6.85
N ASN A 189 4.46 -3.32 6.44
CA ASN A 189 4.80 -3.58 5.04
C ASN A 189 3.57 -3.43 4.13
N ALA A 190 2.41 -3.97 4.55
CA ALA A 190 1.17 -3.85 3.79
C ALA A 190 0.74 -2.38 3.62
N ILE A 191 0.89 -1.56 4.68
CA ILE A 191 0.59 -0.13 4.61
C ILE A 191 1.50 0.54 3.57
N GLY A 192 2.81 0.44 3.74
CA GLY A 192 3.75 1.17 2.89
C GLY A 192 3.69 0.74 1.43
N ILE A 193 3.51 -0.55 1.13
CA ILE A 193 3.32 -1.03 -0.25
C ILE A 193 2.08 -0.39 -0.88
N ALA A 194 0.94 -0.48 -0.19
CA ALA A 194 -0.34 -0.02 -0.73
C ALA A 194 -0.37 1.51 -0.93
N VAL A 195 0.09 2.28 0.07
CA VAL A 195 0.10 3.75 -0.04
C VAL A 195 1.15 4.23 -1.04
N SER A 196 2.30 3.55 -1.17
CA SER A 196 3.31 3.92 -2.17
C SER A 196 2.80 3.72 -3.60
N GLN A 197 2.06 2.64 -3.87
CA GLN A 197 1.39 2.43 -5.15
C GLN A 197 0.41 3.58 -5.44
N GLY A 198 -0.47 3.87 -4.49
CA GLY A 198 -1.50 4.91 -4.63
C GLY A 198 -0.92 6.30 -4.84
N MET A 199 0.02 6.70 -3.99
CA MET A 199 0.63 8.03 -4.04
C MET A 199 1.47 8.21 -5.31
N THR A 200 2.23 7.20 -5.74
CA THR A 200 2.97 7.27 -7.01
C THR A 200 2.01 7.41 -8.19
N ARG A 201 0.91 6.65 -8.19
CA ARG A 201 -0.07 6.70 -9.28
C ARG A 201 -0.79 8.03 -9.33
N MET A 202 -1.24 8.54 -8.19
CA MET A 202 -1.87 9.86 -8.10
C MET A 202 -0.90 10.95 -8.56
N ALA A 203 0.35 10.92 -8.06
CA ALA A 203 1.32 11.95 -8.39
C ALA A 203 1.58 12.02 -9.90
N TYR A 204 1.79 10.85 -10.50
CA TYR A 204 2.00 10.71 -11.94
C TYR A 204 0.78 11.17 -12.76
N LEU A 205 -0.44 10.78 -12.38
CA LEU A 205 -1.66 11.13 -13.11
C LEU A 205 -2.03 12.62 -13.00
N GLU A 206 -1.72 13.26 -11.88
CA GLU A 206 -1.96 14.70 -11.69
C GLU A 206 -0.85 15.55 -12.33
N GLY A 207 0.40 15.08 -12.27
CA GLY A 207 1.58 15.90 -12.57
C GLY A 207 2.18 15.69 -13.97
N SER A 208 1.99 14.51 -14.55
CA SER A 208 2.54 14.21 -15.88
C SER A 208 1.72 14.90 -16.98
N LYS A 209 2.42 15.54 -17.92
CA LYS A 209 1.80 16.11 -19.13
C LYS A 209 1.40 15.03 -20.15
N ASN A 210 2.06 13.88 -20.11
CA ASN A 210 1.92 12.80 -21.08
C ASN A 210 1.72 11.47 -20.36
N ILE A 211 0.45 11.09 -20.18
CA ILE A 211 0.10 9.78 -19.61
C ILE A 211 0.09 8.75 -20.75
N SER A 212 1.10 7.89 -20.79
CA SER A 212 1.24 6.87 -21.84
C SER A 212 0.58 5.53 -21.50
N SER A 213 0.31 4.70 -22.51
CA SER A 213 -0.13 3.31 -22.36
C SER A 213 0.87 2.49 -21.53
N GLU A 214 2.17 2.67 -21.78
CA GLU A 214 3.25 1.92 -21.13
C GLU A 214 3.29 2.21 -19.63
N SER A 215 3.03 3.46 -19.22
CA SER A 215 2.93 3.82 -17.80
C SER A 215 1.75 3.14 -17.11
N THR A 216 0.63 2.97 -17.81
CA THR A 216 -0.55 2.26 -17.30
C THR A 216 -0.29 0.76 -17.25
N ILE A 217 0.37 0.19 -18.27
CA ILE A 217 0.82 -1.20 -18.27
C ILE A 217 1.77 -1.47 -17.11
N GLY A 218 2.77 -0.61 -16.88
CA GLY A 218 3.72 -0.72 -15.76
C GLY A 218 3.00 -0.73 -14.42
N PHE A 219 2.08 0.22 -14.21
CA PHE A 219 1.22 0.27 -13.03
C PHE A 219 0.40 -1.03 -12.85
N MET A 220 -0.22 -1.52 -13.92
CA MET A 220 -1.01 -2.76 -13.86
C MET A 220 -0.17 -4.01 -13.57
N LYS A 221 1.08 -4.06 -14.02
CA LYS A 221 2.01 -5.13 -13.62
C LYS A 221 2.30 -5.07 -12.13
N SER A 222 2.54 -3.88 -11.56
CA SER A 222 2.74 -3.73 -10.12
C SER A 222 1.51 -4.14 -9.31
N MET A 223 0.31 -3.72 -9.71
CA MET A 223 -0.95 -4.11 -9.05
C MET A 223 -1.20 -5.62 -9.17
N THR A 224 -0.98 -6.19 -10.35
CA THR A 224 -1.14 -7.63 -10.59
C THR A 224 -0.16 -8.44 -9.73
N PHE A 225 1.07 -7.97 -9.58
CA PHE A 225 2.03 -8.59 -8.67
C PHE A 225 1.49 -8.62 -7.23
N ALA A 226 0.99 -7.48 -6.73
CA ALA A 226 0.39 -7.41 -5.40
C ALA A 226 -0.81 -8.35 -5.26
N TYR A 227 -1.76 -8.36 -6.21
CA TYR A 227 -2.91 -9.26 -6.13
C TYR A 227 -2.51 -10.75 -6.13
N ILE A 228 -1.61 -11.14 -7.01
CA ILE A 228 -1.27 -12.57 -7.17
C ILE A 228 -0.42 -13.06 -6.00
N LYS A 229 0.50 -12.23 -5.51
CA LYS A 229 1.40 -12.52 -4.39
C LYS A 229 0.73 -12.35 -3.01
N ASP A 230 -0.14 -11.36 -2.84
CA ASP A 230 -0.74 -11.07 -1.54
C ASP A 230 -2.04 -11.87 -1.38
N ILE A 231 -2.89 -11.91 -2.40
CA ILE A 231 -4.20 -12.57 -2.30
C ILE A 231 -4.08 -14.06 -2.57
N ASN A 232 -3.83 -14.44 -3.82
CA ASN A 232 -3.89 -15.85 -4.22
C ASN A 232 -2.87 -16.69 -3.45
N TYR A 233 -1.70 -16.10 -3.20
CA TYR A 233 -0.61 -16.84 -2.60
C TYR A 233 -0.73 -16.97 -1.07
N LYS A 234 -0.91 -15.87 -0.30
CA LYS A 234 -0.89 -15.99 1.19
C LYS A 234 -2.14 -16.70 1.68
N ILE A 235 -3.24 -16.57 0.94
CA ILE A 235 -4.56 -17.03 1.37
C ILE A 235 -4.90 -18.38 0.74
N GLY A 236 -4.46 -18.65 -0.49
CA GLY A 236 -4.74 -19.91 -1.21
C GLY A 236 -6.21 -20.14 -1.58
N ASN A 237 -7.14 -19.31 -1.11
CA ASN A 237 -8.59 -19.47 -1.29
C ASN A 237 -9.13 -18.84 -2.58
N LEU A 238 -8.28 -18.15 -3.35
CA LEU A 238 -8.62 -17.59 -4.65
C LEU A 238 -7.57 -18.01 -5.65
N SER A 239 -8.00 -18.59 -6.77
CA SER A 239 -7.10 -18.99 -7.84
C SER A 239 -6.58 -17.78 -8.63
N LYS A 240 -5.38 -17.92 -9.18
CA LYS A 240 -4.79 -16.96 -10.12
C LYS A 240 -5.75 -16.60 -11.26
N THR A 241 -6.47 -17.60 -11.80
CA THR A 241 -7.44 -17.41 -12.87
C THR A 241 -8.56 -16.48 -12.45
N GLU A 242 -9.12 -16.65 -11.24
CA GLU A 242 -10.20 -15.79 -10.74
C GLU A 242 -9.73 -14.35 -10.56
N LEU A 243 -8.53 -14.13 -10.02
CA LEU A 243 -7.97 -12.78 -9.90
C LEU A 243 -7.71 -12.14 -11.26
N LEU A 244 -7.16 -12.91 -12.22
CA LEU A 244 -6.95 -12.42 -13.59
C LEU A 244 -8.27 -12.07 -14.27
N THR A 245 -9.36 -12.79 -14.01
CA THR A 245 -10.69 -12.43 -14.50
C THR A 245 -11.14 -11.06 -13.98
N LEU A 246 -10.99 -10.79 -12.67
CA LEU A 246 -11.36 -9.50 -12.10
C LEU A 246 -10.50 -8.35 -12.64
N ILE A 247 -9.19 -8.59 -12.81
CA ILE A 247 -8.26 -7.61 -13.38
C ILE A 247 -8.64 -7.31 -14.84
N ASN A 248 -8.77 -8.34 -15.67
CA ASN A 248 -9.06 -8.19 -17.11
C ASN A 248 -10.48 -7.73 -17.41
N GLY A 249 -11.42 -7.94 -16.48
CA GLY A 249 -12.79 -7.44 -16.56
C GLY A 249 -12.96 -5.97 -16.17
N SER A 250 -11.88 -5.29 -15.77
CA SER A 250 -11.94 -3.91 -15.26
C SER A 250 -10.95 -2.96 -15.94
N GLN A 251 -11.19 -1.67 -15.78
CA GLN A 251 -10.40 -0.61 -16.42
C GLN A 251 -9.54 0.14 -15.39
N ALA A 252 -8.36 0.56 -15.80
CA ALA A 252 -7.46 1.37 -14.99
C ALA A 252 -7.77 2.86 -15.12
N ILE A 253 -7.59 3.62 -14.05
CA ILE A 253 -7.70 5.09 -14.08
C ILE A 253 -6.50 5.65 -14.86
N ILE A 254 -6.77 6.37 -15.94
CA ILE A 254 -5.75 6.98 -16.83
C ILE A 254 -5.78 8.51 -16.82
N SER A 255 -6.72 9.14 -16.12
CA SER A 255 -6.76 10.60 -15.95
C SER A 255 -7.66 10.96 -14.77
N LEU A 256 -7.24 11.95 -13.97
CA LEU A 256 -8.00 12.45 -12.80
C LEU A 256 -8.85 13.68 -13.14
N HIS A 257 -8.36 14.63 -13.95
CA HIS A 257 -9.05 15.90 -14.26
C HIS A 257 -10.49 15.74 -14.80
N ASN A 258 -10.77 14.66 -15.53
CA ASN A 258 -12.13 14.34 -16.03
C ASN A 258 -12.55 12.92 -15.66
N TYR A 259 -11.83 12.30 -14.72
CA TYR A 259 -11.89 10.89 -14.37
C TYR A 259 -12.15 9.97 -15.57
N LYS A 260 -11.07 9.53 -16.21
CA LYS A 260 -11.15 8.58 -17.33
C LYS A 260 -10.53 7.26 -16.95
N THR A 261 -11.20 6.20 -17.35
CA THR A 261 -10.71 4.83 -17.26
C THR A 261 -10.50 4.25 -18.64
N ALA A 262 -9.52 3.36 -18.79
CA ALA A 262 -9.28 2.63 -20.03
C ALA A 262 -8.79 1.22 -19.72
N SER A 263 -8.97 0.30 -20.68
CA SER A 263 -8.31 -1.00 -20.60
C SER A 263 -6.80 -0.80 -20.66
N ALA A 264 -6.08 -1.51 -19.80
CA ALA A 264 -4.62 -1.57 -19.85
C ALA A 264 -4.12 -2.64 -20.84
N GLY A 265 -5.03 -3.42 -21.43
CA GLY A 265 -4.73 -4.66 -22.17
C GLY A 265 -5.11 -5.91 -21.37
N ILE A 266 -4.90 -7.08 -21.94
CA ILE A 266 -5.14 -8.38 -21.31
C ILE A 266 -3.90 -8.78 -20.52
N VAL A 267 -4.06 -8.86 -19.20
CA VAL A 267 -3.05 -9.33 -18.26
C VAL A 267 -3.00 -10.85 -18.26
N THR A 268 -1.80 -11.41 -18.43
CA THR A 268 -1.54 -12.85 -18.35
C THR A 268 -0.27 -13.11 -17.55
N ILE A 269 -0.17 -14.32 -16.99
CA ILE A 269 0.95 -14.74 -16.15
C ILE A 269 1.58 -16.01 -16.69
N SER A 270 2.91 -16.05 -16.73
CA SER A 270 3.70 -17.23 -17.14
C SER A 270 4.84 -17.51 -16.18
N ALA A 271 5.58 -18.59 -16.43
CA ALA A 271 6.79 -18.98 -15.70
C ALA A 271 6.63 -19.00 -14.16
N TYR A 272 5.45 -19.37 -13.69
CA TYR A 272 5.15 -19.35 -12.27
C TYR A 272 5.98 -20.40 -11.52
N ARG A 273 6.83 -19.95 -10.60
CA ARG A 273 7.64 -20.79 -9.71
C ARG A 273 7.27 -20.50 -8.28
N TYR A 274 7.23 -21.57 -7.51
CA TYR A 274 6.88 -21.53 -6.11
C TYR A 274 7.86 -22.35 -5.27
N PRO A 275 9.09 -21.83 -5.11
CA PRO A 275 10.13 -22.54 -4.40
C PRO A 275 9.77 -22.61 -2.90
N TRP A 276 10.08 -23.77 -2.30
CA TRP A 276 10.00 -24.04 -0.85
C TRP A 276 8.65 -23.81 -0.18
N LYS A 277 7.60 -23.65 -0.97
CA LYS A 277 6.28 -23.25 -0.49
C LYS A 277 6.29 -21.93 0.33
N ARG A 278 7.14 -20.96 -0.04
CA ARG A 278 7.24 -19.61 0.58
C ARG A 278 6.81 -18.43 -0.31
N SER A 279 6.11 -17.45 0.28
CA SER A 279 5.36 -16.37 -0.43
C SER A 279 6.23 -15.39 -1.12
N PHE A 280 7.22 -14.98 -0.36
CA PHE A 280 8.16 -13.97 -0.73
C PHE A 280 9.12 -14.50 -1.80
N GLU A 281 9.16 -15.82 -2.02
CA GLU A 281 10.00 -16.46 -3.04
C GLU A 281 9.22 -16.84 -4.31
N ALA A 282 7.91 -16.57 -4.36
CA ALA A 282 7.13 -16.80 -5.57
C ALA A 282 7.61 -15.87 -6.69
N THR A 283 7.86 -16.44 -7.88
CA THR A 283 8.27 -15.68 -9.06
C THR A 283 7.38 -16.02 -10.23
N PHE A 284 7.07 -15.03 -11.06
CA PHE A 284 6.24 -15.19 -12.24
C PHE A 284 6.42 -13.97 -13.15
N ASP A 285 6.22 -14.18 -14.45
CA ASP A 285 6.26 -13.10 -15.43
C ASP A 285 4.86 -12.56 -15.67
N ILE A 286 4.75 -11.23 -15.77
CA ILE A 286 3.48 -10.55 -16.06
C ILE A 286 3.55 -9.92 -17.44
N TRP A 287 2.62 -10.32 -18.29
CA TRP A 287 2.45 -9.79 -19.65
C TRP A 287 1.14 -9.01 -19.74
N VAL A 288 1.17 -7.92 -20.49
CA VAL A 288 -0.02 -7.14 -20.83
C VAL A 288 0.02 -6.93 -22.34
N LYS A 289 -1.04 -7.34 -23.04
CA LYS A 289 -1.17 -7.29 -24.50
C LYS A 289 -2.43 -6.55 -24.93
#